data_AF-A0A2N9LTD2-F1
#
_entry.id   AF-A0A2N9LTD2-F1
#
_cell.length_a   1.000
_cell.length_b   1.000
_cell.length_c   1.000
_cell.angle_alpha   90.00
_cell.angle_beta   90.00
_cell.angle_gamma   90.00
#
_symmetry.space_group_name_H-M   'P 1'
#
loop_
_entity.id
_entity.type
_entity.pdbx_description
1 polymer ?
#
loop_
_entity_poly.entity_id
_entity_poly.type
_entity_poly.pdbx_seq_one_letter_code
_entity_poly.pdbx_strand_id
1 'polypeptide(L)'
;MRPFTYLYGRIPLHHHEHVAVLYRGREEAFRAASFLAEGLKHNNLCVYLAPDDYQAEMLSRLRAFPVEVDCHTRDGSLRVHHGSDTLQLLQQWTKAVFDDAERAAVPSLRWLEEGLWPASLGFPMPHFFEFHAPLNYQVKHYPCVTLCQYDLERIETPHLLTAITVHRHLVVEGALVRDNPFYVPAEKFLPMSAAERERDLLRLFRDVQFDVSKLLSALTGYAQVQQALSNSPEV
;
A
#
# COMPACT_ATOMS: atom_id res chain seq x y z
N MET A 1 7.00 7.46 19.56
CA MET A 1 5.54 7.38 19.30
C MET A 1 5.13 5.92 19.29
N ARG A 2 4.01 5.53 19.90
CA ARG A 2 3.55 4.12 19.90
C ARG A 2 3.09 3.72 18.49
N PRO A 3 3.43 2.52 17.98
CA PRO A 3 2.88 2.03 16.72
C PRO A 3 1.35 1.89 16.78
N PHE A 4 0.69 2.19 15.67
CA PHE A 4 -0.74 1.93 15.47
C PHE A 4 -1.02 0.44 15.36
N THR A 5 -0.19 -0.29 14.62
CA THR A 5 -0.29 -1.74 14.41
C THR A 5 1.09 -2.33 14.18
N TYR A 6 1.21 -3.65 14.32
CA TYR A 6 2.40 -4.41 13.93
C TYR A 6 2.04 -5.33 12.76
N LEU A 7 2.35 -4.90 11.54
CA LEU A 7 2.15 -5.71 10.34
C LEU A 7 2.95 -7.01 10.47
N TYR A 8 2.28 -8.14 10.23
CA TYR A 8 2.81 -9.49 10.43
C TYR A 8 3.38 -9.75 11.82
N GLY A 9 2.85 -9.05 12.84
CA GLY A 9 3.25 -9.19 14.25
C GLY A 9 4.58 -8.55 14.62
N ARG A 10 5.28 -7.89 13.68
CA ARG A 10 6.64 -7.37 13.94
C ARG A 10 6.98 -6.02 13.31
N ILE A 11 6.32 -5.64 12.21
CA ILE A 11 6.66 -4.41 11.48
C ILE A 11 5.79 -3.26 12.01
N PRO A 12 6.35 -2.30 12.78
CA PRO A 12 5.55 -1.24 13.37
C PRO A 12 5.08 -0.27 12.29
N LEU A 13 3.77 -0.02 12.20
CA LEU A 13 3.20 1.02 11.34
C LEU A 13 2.55 2.10 12.19
N HIS A 14 2.55 3.33 11.70
CA HIS A 14 1.94 4.50 12.33
C HIS A 14 0.78 5.02 11.49
N HIS A 15 -0.14 5.76 12.11
CA HIS A 15 -1.14 6.49 11.35
C HIS A 15 -0.50 7.43 10.34
N HIS A 16 -1.25 7.68 9.27
CA HIS A 16 -0.90 8.54 8.16
C HIS A 16 0.23 7.99 7.29
N GLU A 17 0.40 6.66 7.27
CA GLU A 17 1.38 5.97 6.44
C GLU A 17 0.74 5.36 5.19
N HIS A 18 1.40 5.58 4.06
CA HIS A 18 1.13 4.94 2.77
C HIS A 18 2.34 4.06 2.42
N VAL A 19 2.13 2.75 2.41
CA VAL A 19 3.21 1.74 2.42
C VAL A 19 3.04 0.80 1.24
N ALA A 20 4.08 0.66 0.42
CA ALA A 20 4.14 -0.42 -0.55
C ALA A 20 4.67 -1.70 0.11
N VAL A 21 3.98 -2.83 -0.06
CA VAL A 21 4.43 -4.14 0.39
C VAL A 21 4.85 -4.97 -0.82
N LEU A 22 6.14 -5.21 -0.95
CA LEU A 22 6.71 -6.00 -2.04
C LEU A 22 6.82 -7.46 -1.59
N TYR A 23 6.18 -8.38 -2.32
CA TYR A 23 6.12 -9.78 -1.94
C TYR A 23 6.44 -10.72 -3.10
N ARG A 24 6.71 -12.00 -2.79
CA ARG A 24 6.88 -13.09 -3.77
C ARG A 24 5.98 -14.25 -3.39
N GLY A 25 5.35 -14.88 -4.37
CA GLY A 25 4.43 -15.98 -4.15
C GLY A 25 3.05 -15.51 -3.68
N ARG A 26 2.01 -16.08 -4.28
CA ARG A 26 0.62 -15.69 -4.07
C ARG A 26 0.16 -15.76 -2.61
N GLU A 27 0.65 -16.72 -1.82
CA GLU A 27 0.26 -16.84 -0.40
C GLU A 27 0.65 -15.62 0.45
N GLU A 28 1.75 -14.94 0.09
CA GLU A 28 2.20 -13.75 0.81
C GLU A 28 1.21 -12.58 0.69
N ALA A 29 0.44 -12.51 -0.40
CA ALA A 29 -0.62 -11.52 -0.59
C ALA A 29 -1.63 -11.56 0.57
N PHE A 30 -1.95 -12.75 1.07
CA PHE A 30 -3.01 -12.94 2.05
C PHE A 30 -2.55 -12.83 3.51
N ARG A 31 -1.24 -12.67 3.77
CA ARG A 31 -0.73 -12.45 5.15
C ARG A 31 -1.33 -11.19 5.77
N ALA A 32 -1.69 -10.22 4.94
CA ALA A 32 -2.34 -8.97 5.34
C ALA A 32 -3.79 -9.16 5.84
N ALA A 33 -4.37 -10.37 5.77
CA ALA A 33 -5.63 -10.69 6.43
C ALA A 33 -5.59 -10.35 7.95
N SER A 34 -4.43 -10.54 8.59
CA SER A 34 -4.22 -10.16 9.99
C SER A 34 -4.39 -8.65 10.23
N PHE A 35 -3.97 -7.81 9.28
CA PHE A 35 -4.09 -6.35 9.37
C PHE A 35 -5.55 -5.88 9.31
N LEU A 36 -6.36 -6.51 8.45
CA LEU A 36 -7.81 -6.23 8.37
C LEU A 36 -8.54 -6.80 9.60
N ALA A 37 -8.25 -8.04 10.00
CA ALA A 37 -8.88 -8.67 11.16
C ALA A 37 -8.62 -7.88 12.46
N GLU A 38 -7.42 -7.33 12.64
CA GLU A 38 -7.12 -6.40 13.74
C GLU A 38 -7.96 -5.13 13.64
N GLY A 39 -8.12 -4.54 12.46
CA GLY A 39 -8.95 -3.36 12.26
C GLY A 39 -10.40 -3.58 12.65
N LEU A 40 -10.99 -4.67 12.18
CA LEU A 40 -12.39 -5.02 12.46
C LEU A 40 -12.63 -5.19 13.97
N LYS A 41 -11.71 -5.83 14.71
CA LYS A 41 -11.79 -5.95 16.18
C LYS A 41 -11.73 -4.60 16.91
N HIS A 42 -11.10 -3.60 16.32
CA HIS A 42 -10.96 -2.26 16.89
C HIS A 42 -11.93 -1.25 16.27
N ASN A 43 -13.01 -1.72 15.64
CA ASN A 43 -14.04 -0.90 14.99
C ASN A 43 -13.48 0.06 13.93
N ASN A 44 -12.36 -0.28 13.29
CA ASN A 44 -11.82 0.49 12.17
C ASN A 44 -12.65 0.21 10.92
N LEU A 45 -12.76 1.20 10.03
CA LEU A 45 -13.23 0.96 8.67
C LEU A 45 -12.14 0.24 7.88
N CYS A 46 -12.42 -0.95 7.40
CA CYS A 46 -11.50 -1.77 6.62
C CYS A 46 -11.93 -1.77 5.15
N VAL A 47 -10.99 -1.50 4.26
CA VAL A 47 -11.20 -1.50 2.80
C VAL A 47 -10.24 -2.48 2.18
N TYR A 48 -10.73 -3.33 1.29
CA TYR A 48 -9.92 -4.23 0.47
C TYR A 48 -10.22 -4.03 -1.01
N LEU A 49 -9.23 -3.56 -1.76
CA LEU A 49 -9.31 -3.32 -3.20
C LEU A 49 -8.44 -4.34 -3.95
N ALA A 50 -9.06 -5.29 -4.64
CA ALA A 50 -8.33 -6.39 -5.28
C ALA A 50 -9.17 -7.08 -6.36
N PRO A 51 -8.59 -7.86 -7.30
CA PRO A 51 -9.35 -8.71 -8.21
C PRO A 51 -10.31 -9.67 -7.48
N ASP A 52 -11.40 -10.09 -8.12
CA ASP A 52 -12.43 -10.94 -7.50
C ASP A 52 -11.89 -12.27 -6.94
N ASP A 53 -10.92 -12.90 -7.62
CA ASP A 53 -10.29 -14.13 -7.13
C ASP A 53 -9.44 -13.88 -5.87
N TYR A 54 -8.81 -12.71 -5.75
CA TYR A 54 -8.10 -12.28 -4.55
C TYR A 54 -9.06 -11.87 -3.43
N GLN A 55 -10.21 -11.29 -3.74
CA GLN A 55 -11.27 -10.99 -2.77
C GLN A 55 -11.80 -12.25 -2.12
N ALA A 56 -12.15 -13.27 -2.91
CA ALA A 56 -12.66 -14.54 -2.41
C ALA A 56 -11.67 -15.21 -1.44
N GLU A 57 -10.39 -15.26 -1.83
CA GLU A 57 -9.34 -15.87 -1.02
C GLU A 57 -9.03 -15.06 0.25
N MET A 58 -8.98 -13.72 0.17
CA MET A 58 -8.80 -12.87 1.35
C MET A 58 -9.95 -13.02 2.34
N LEU A 59 -11.20 -13.06 1.88
CA LEU A 59 -12.35 -13.30 2.74
C LEU A 59 -12.31 -14.68 3.39
N SER A 60 -11.87 -15.71 2.65
CA SER A 60 -11.61 -17.05 3.21
C SER A 60 -10.56 -17.00 4.33
N ARG A 61 -9.43 -16.33 4.09
CA ARG A 61 -8.35 -16.16 5.08
C ARG A 61 -8.79 -15.34 6.29
N LEU A 62 -9.65 -14.33 6.10
CA LEU A 62 -10.21 -13.54 7.20
C LEU A 62 -11.11 -14.35 8.13
N ARG A 63 -11.87 -15.31 7.60
CA ARG A 63 -12.72 -16.21 8.40
C ARG A 63 -11.94 -17.16 9.32
N ALA A 64 -10.62 -17.30 9.13
CA ALA A 64 -9.75 -18.02 10.06
C ALA A 64 -9.42 -17.20 11.34
N PHE A 65 -9.72 -15.90 11.36
CA PHE A 65 -9.59 -15.05 12.54
C PHE A 65 -10.92 -15.01 13.31
N PRO A 66 -10.91 -14.75 14.63
CA PRO A 66 -12.13 -14.59 15.42
C PRO A 66 -12.75 -13.21 15.17
N VAL A 67 -13.35 -13.02 13.99
CA VAL A 67 -14.08 -11.84 13.52
C VAL A 67 -15.29 -12.25 12.69
N GLU A 68 -16.41 -11.54 12.84
CA GLU A 68 -17.66 -11.82 12.11
C GLU A 68 -17.65 -11.17 10.72
N VAL A 69 -16.86 -11.74 9.79
CA VAL A 69 -16.61 -11.18 8.45
C VAL A 69 -17.89 -10.79 7.70
N ASP A 70 -18.90 -11.66 7.73
CA ASP A 70 -20.15 -11.44 6.99
C ASP A 70 -21.00 -10.31 7.62
N CYS A 71 -20.90 -10.10 8.94
CA CYS A 71 -21.54 -8.98 9.62
C CYS A 71 -20.88 -7.66 9.23
N HIS A 72 -19.53 -7.60 9.29
CA HIS A 72 -18.77 -6.42 8.88
C HIS A 72 -18.94 -6.07 7.40
N THR A 73 -19.11 -7.09 6.54
CA THR A 73 -19.42 -6.86 5.12
C THR A 73 -20.82 -6.27 4.95
N ARG A 74 -21.81 -6.77 5.71
CA ARG A 74 -23.21 -6.31 5.64
C ARG A 74 -23.40 -4.90 6.19
N ASP A 75 -22.71 -4.55 7.27
CA ASP A 75 -22.80 -3.22 7.90
C ASP A 75 -21.88 -2.17 7.26
N GLY A 76 -21.02 -2.58 6.32
CA GLY A 76 -20.15 -1.70 5.55
C GLY A 76 -18.87 -1.27 6.28
N SER A 77 -18.55 -1.87 7.43
CA SER A 77 -17.26 -1.69 8.12
C SER A 77 -16.13 -2.51 7.51
N LEU A 78 -16.45 -3.56 6.73
CA LEU A 78 -15.55 -4.17 5.75
C LEU A 78 -16.10 -3.89 4.35
N ARG A 79 -15.36 -3.13 3.55
CA ARG A 79 -15.71 -2.80 2.16
C ARG A 79 -14.76 -3.50 1.22
N VAL A 80 -15.30 -4.31 0.33
CA VAL A 80 -14.52 -5.02 -0.68
C VAL A 80 -14.87 -4.46 -2.06
N HIS A 81 -13.86 -4.17 -2.87
CA HIS A 81 -14.04 -3.53 -4.17
C HIS A 81 -13.08 -4.14 -5.22
N HIS A 82 -13.55 -4.29 -6.46
CA HIS A 82 -12.76 -4.94 -7.52
C HIS A 82 -11.87 -3.99 -8.34
N GLY A 83 -12.07 -2.69 -8.15
CA GLY A 83 -11.41 -1.64 -8.93
C GLY A 83 -12.42 -0.80 -9.69
N SER A 84 -11.91 0.20 -10.43
CA SER A 84 -12.74 1.02 -11.32
C SER A 84 -12.12 1.05 -12.71
N ASP A 85 -12.94 1.24 -13.73
CA ASP A 85 -12.53 1.33 -15.13
C ASP A 85 -11.97 2.71 -15.50
N THR A 86 -12.28 3.75 -14.71
CA THR A 86 -11.79 5.12 -14.95
C THR A 86 -11.18 5.75 -13.69
N LEU A 87 -10.15 6.59 -13.89
CA LEU A 87 -9.47 7.29 -12.79
C LEU A 87 -10.45 8.15 -11.99
N GLN A 88 -11.40 8.78 -12.67
CA GLN A 88 -12.40 9.64 -12.03
C GLN A 88 -13.31 8.85 -11.08
N LEU A 89 -13.77 7.66 -11.49
CA LEU A 89 -14.60 6.80 -10.63
C LEU A 89 -13.81 6.27 -9.43
N LEU A 90 -12.54 5.89 -9.64
CA LEU A 90 -11.66 5.46 -8.54
C LEU A 90 -11.47 6.57 -7.51
N GLN A 91 -11.22 7.81 -7.97
CA GLN A 91 -11.07 8.99 -7.11
C GLN A 91 -12.37 9.30 -6.35
N GLN A 92 -13.52 9.26 -7.03
CA GLN A 92 -14.82 9.51 -6.41
C GLN A 92 -15.15 8.47 -5.33
N TRP A 93 -14.94 7.18 -5.63
CA TRP A 93 -15.16 6.11 -4.68
C TRP A 93 -14.23 6.21 -3.48
N THR A 94 -12.93 6.42 -3.71
CA THR A 94 -11.94 6.60 -2.63
C THR A 94 -12.31 7.79 -1.74
N LYS A 95 -12.68 8.93 -2.35
CA LYS A 95 -13.15 10.10 -1.59
C LYS A 95 -14.38 9.76 -0.74
N ALA A 96 -15.37 9.07 -1.31
CA ALA A 96 -16.57 8.70 -0.58
C ALA A 96 -16.28 7.80 0.64
N VAL A 97 -15.31 6.88 0.51
CA VAL A 97 -14.87 6.01 1.62
C VAL A 97 -14.27 6.83 2.76
N PHE A 98 -13.38 7.78 2.47
CA PHE A 98 -12.79 8.65 3.51
C PHE A 98 -13.85 9.57 4.14
N ASP A 99 -14.73 10.15 3.33
CA ASP A 99 -15.81 11.01 3.82
C ASP A 99 -16.79 10.23 4.72
N ASP A 100 -17.08 8.96 4.40
CA ASP A 100 -17.87 8.07 5.24
C ASP A 100 -17.19 7.78 6.59
N ALA A 101 -15.88 7.49 6.57
CA ALA A 101 -15.11 7.24 7.78
C ALA A 101 -15.17 8.45 8.73
N GLU A 102 -14.98 9.65 8.18
CA GLU A 102 -15.07 10.90 8.91
C GLU A 102 -16.47 11.15 9.47
N ARG A 103 -17.52 11.01 8.64
CA ARG A 103 -18.92 11.19 9.08
C ARG A 103 -19.34 10.20 10.16
N ALA A 104 -18.91 8.95 10.04
CA ALA A 104 -19.20 7.91 11.03
C ALA A 104 -18.30 8.00 12.28
N ALA A 105 -17.33 8.93 12.29
CA ALA A 105 -16.34 9.11 13.35
C ALA A 105 -15.67 7.78 13.76
N VAL A 106 -15.35 6.93 12.77
CA VAL A 106 -14.65 5.67 13.07
C VAL A 106 -13.26 5.99 13.67
N PRO A 107 -12.68 5.12 14.51
CA PRO A 107 -11.39 5.43 15.12
C PRO A 107 -10.26 5.56 14.10
N SER A 108 -10.30 4.74 13.03
CA SER A 108 -9.28 4.71 11.98
C SER A 108 -9.78 4.03 10.72
N LEU A 109 -9.10 4.30 9.60
CA LEU A 109 -9.27 3.60 8.32
C LEU A 109 -8.07 2.68 8.07
N ARG A 110 -8.33 1.45 7.62
CA ARG A 110 -7.32 0.50 7.16
C ARG A 110 -7.60 0.16 5.70
N TRP A 111 -6.72 0.61 4.82
CA TRP A 111 -6.83 0.34 3.38
C TRP A 111 -5.81 -0.71 2.99
N LEU A 112 -6.28 -1.79 2.37
CA LEU A 112 -5.45 -2.81 1.76
C LEU A 112 -5.78 -2.89 0.27
N GLU A 113 -4.76 -2.91 -0.56
CA GLU A 113 -4.92 -2.96 -2.01
C GLU A 113 -3.94 -3.95 -2.63
N GLU A 114 -4.41 -4.73 -3.59
CA GLU A 114 -3.57 -5.57 -4.44
C GLU A 114 -3.33 -4.89 -5.80
N GLY A 115 -2.09 -4.51 -6.08
CA GLY A 115 -1.69 -3.75 -7.27
C GLY A 115 -1.87 -4.48 -8.62
N LEU A 116 -2.42 -5.70 -8.60
CA LEU A 116 -2.79 -6.47 -9.78
C LEU A 116 -4.19 -6.12 -10.32
N TRP A 117 -5.05 -5.47 -9.52
CA TRP A 117 -6.42 -5.13 -9.96
C TRP A 117 -6.48 -4.32 -11.26
N PRO A 118 -5.55 -3.39 -11.59
CA PRO A 118 -5.65 -2.61 -12.82
C PRO A 118 -5.66 -3.49 -14.08
N ALA A 119 -4.85 -4.55 -14.09
CA ALA A 119 -4.76 -5.47 -15.21
C ALA A 119 -6.08 -6.22 -15.46
N SER A 120 -6.81 -6.57 -14.38
CA SER A 120 -8.10 -7.27 -14.47
C SER A 120 -9.20 -6.44 -15.13
N LEU A 121 -9.07 -5.11 -15.13
CA LEU A 121 -10.06 -4.17 -15.70
C LEU A 121 -9.56 -3.44 -16.96
N GLY A 122 -8.34 -3.74 -17.44
CA GLY A 122 -7.70 -2.97 -18.52
C GLY A 122 -7.41 -1.52 -18.13
N PHE A 123 -7.29 -1.24 -16.83
CA PHE A 123 -7.01 0.09 -16.31
C PHE A 123 -5.55 0.48 -16.55
N PRO A 124 -5.24 1.66 -17.13
CA PRO A 124 -3.87 2.06 -17.41
C PRO A 124 -3.03 2.23 -16.15
N MET A 125 -1.92 1.49 -16.03
CA MET A 125 -0.98 1.60 -14.91
C MET A 125 -0.44 3.03 -14.67
N PRO A 126 -0.22 3.89 -15.69
CA PRO A 126 0.12 5.29 -15.44
C PRO A 126 -0.95 6.05 -14.65
N HIS A 127 -2.24 5.86 -14.96
CA HIS A 127 -3.34 6.45 -14.19
C HIS A 127 -3.41 5.87 -12.78
N PHE A 128 -3.05 4.60 -12.60
CA PHE A 128 -2.99 3.96 -11.29
C PHE A 128 -1.97 4.67 -10.41
N PHE A 129 -0.77 4.94 -10.91
CA PHE A 129 0.23 5.68 -10.14
C PHE A 129 -0.09 7.18 -9.97
N GLU A 130 -0.84 7.78 -10.88
CA GLU A 130 -1.41 9.13 -10.69
C GLU A 130 -2.43 9.18 -9.56
N PHE A 131 -3.18 8.10 -9.35
CA PHE A 131 -4.05 7.93 -8.17
C PHE A 131 -3.23 7.73 -6.88
N HIS A 132 -2.15 6.94 -6.91
CA HIS A 132 -1.34 6.65 -5.71
C HIS A 132 -0.50 7.83 -5.23
N ALA A 133 0.06 8.62 -6.14
CA ALA A 133 0.96 9.73 -5.77
C ALA A 133 0.34 10.67 -4.70
N PRO A 134 -0.90 11.18 -4.85
CA PRO A 134 -1.53 12.03 -3.85
C PRO A 134 -2.01 11.30 -2.59
N LEU A 135 -2.04 9.96 -2.54
CA LEU A 135 -2.46 9.24 -1.33
C LEU A 135 -1.59 9.58 -0.13
N ASN A 136 -0.30 9.88 -0.33
CA ASN A 136 0.60 10.34 0.73
C ASN A 136 0.14 11.63 1.44
N TYR A 137 -0.72 12.43 0.80
CA TYR A 137 -1.37 13.60 1.40
C TYR A 137 -2.73 13.21 1.97
N GLN A 138 -3.52 12.42 1.25
CA GLN A 138 -4.83 11.97 1.69
C GLN A 138 -4.77 11.23 3.02
N VAL A 139 -3.80 10.32 3.20
CA VAL A 139 -3.62 9.59 4.46
C VAL A 139 -3.29 10.48 5.65
N LYS A 140 -2.85 11.74 5.43
CA LYS A 140 -2.57 12.71 6.51
C LYS A 140 -3.81 13.43 7.03
N HIS A 141 -4.92 13.37 6.30
CA HIS A 141 -6.15 14.07 6.67
C HIS A 141 -7.04 13.27 7.62
N TYR A 142 -6.80 11.97 7.78
CA TYR A 142 -7.58 11.10 8.65
C TYR A 142 -6.69 9.98 9.21
N PRO A 143 -6.90 9.50 10.46
CA PRO A 143 -6.13 8.38 11.02
C PRO A 143 -6.24 7.13 10.14
N CYS A 144 -5.24 6.90 9.29
CA CYS A 144 -5.29 5.89 8.24
C CYS A 144 -3.95 5.16 8.10
N VAL A 145 -3.98 3.88 7.72
CA VAL A 145 -2.84 3.19 7.11
C VAL A 145 -3.29 2.57 5.80
N THR A 146 -2.57 2.88 4.73
CA THR A 146 -2.77 2.32 3.40
C THR A 146 -1.63 1.38 3.05
N LEU A 147 -1.95 0.12 2.76
CA LEU A 147 -1.04 -0.93 2.31
C LEU A 147 -1.35 -1.26 0.85
N CYS A 148 -0.40 -0.98 -0.04
CA CYS A 148 -0.49 -1.33 -1.46
C CYS A 148 0.48 -2.48 -1.73
N GLN A 149 -0.05 -3.65 -2.09
CA GLN A 149 0.71 -4.87 -2.28
C GLN A 149 1.13 -5.01 -3.74
N TYR A 150 2.36 -5.48 -3.97
CA TYR A 150 2.89 -5.69 -5.31
C TYR A 150 3.61 -7.05 -5.39
N ASP A 151 3.08 -7.92 -6.25
CA ASP A 151 3.69 -9.22 -6.57
C ASP A 151 4.94 -9.03 -7.46
N LEU A 152 6.12 -9.24 -6.89
CA LEU A 152 7.42 -9.11 -7.56
C LEU A 152 7.63 -10.11 -8.70
N GLU A 153 6.82 -11.15 -8.81
CA GLU A 153 6.90 -12.16 -9.88
C GLU A 153 6.01 -11.77 -11.09
N ARG A 154 5.05 -10.86 -10.89
CA ARG A 154 4.05 -10.47 -11.89
C ARG A 154 4.15 -9.01 -12.33
N ILE A 155 4.64 -8.13 -11.46
CA ILE A 155 4.76 -6.71 -11.76
C ILE A 155 5.88 -6.47 -12.78
N GLU A 156 5.59 -5.72 -13.83
CA GLU A 156 6.60 -5.29 -14.79
C GLU A 156 7.58 -4.32 -14.15
N THR A 157 8.86 -4.39 -14.53
CA THR A 157 9.92 -3.59 -13.93
C THR A 157 9.62 -2.08 -13.93
N PRO A 158 9.17 -1.43 -15.01
CA PRO A 158 8.85 0.01 -14.98
C PRO A 158 7.75 0.36 -13.96
N HIS A 159 6.74 -0.52 -13.81
CA HIS A 159 5.68 -0.33 -12.83
C HIS A 159 6.18 -0.54 -11.40
N LEU A 160 7.09 -1.50 -11.16
CA LEU A 160 7.73 -1.67 -9.86
C LEU A 160 8.53 -0.45 -9.44
N LEU A 161 9.33 0.11 -10.36
CA LEU A 161 10.11 1.32 -10.09
C LEU A 161 9.20 2.51 -9.79
N THR A 162 8.07 2.63 -10.51
CA THR A 162 7.07 3.67 -10.26
C THR A 162 6.37 3.47 -8.92
N ALA A 163 6.00 2.24 -8.57
CA ALA A 163 5.45 1.88 -7.27
C ALA A 163 6.41 2.29 -6.15
N ILE A 164 7.69 1.93 -6.24
CA ILE A 164 8.71 2.38 -5.30
C ILE A 164 8.75 3.92 -5.25
N THR A 165 8.71 4.59 -6.38
CA THR A 165 8.83 6.07 -6.45
C THR A 165 7.67 6.81 -5.79
N VAL A 166 6.43 6.29 -5.86
CA VAL A 166 5.24 7.00 -5.33
C VAL A 166 4.91 6.68 -3.87
N HIS A 167 5.62 5.73 -3.23
CA HIS A 167 5.42 5.38 -1.82
C HIS A 167 6.57 5.87 -0.95
N ARG A 168 6.23 6.57 0.13
CA ARG A 168 7.23 7.04 1.10
C ARG A 168 7.85 5.92 1.93
N HIS A 169 7.08 4.85 2.16
CA HIS A 169 7.47 3.72 2.98
C HIS A 169 7.36 2.42 2.17
N LEU A 170 8.30 1.50 2.39
CA LEU A 170 8.33 0.20 1.72
C LEU A 170 8.51 -0.92 2.74
N VAL A 171 7.82 -2.03 2.54
CA VAL A 171 8.14 -3.32 3.16
C VAL A 171 8.76 -4.20 2.09
N VAL A 172 10.02 -4.54 2.27
CA VAL A 172 10.81 -5.35 1.33
C VAL A 172 11.44 -6.50 2.10
N GLU A 173 11.14 -7.74 1.71
CA GLU A 173 11.67 -8.95 2.37
C GLU A 173 11.42 -8.96 3.89
N GLY A 174 10.32 -8.34 4.31
CA GLY A 174 9.94 -8.22 5.73
C GLY A 174 10.71 -7.16 6.52
N ALA A 175 11.56 -6.36 5.89
CA ALA A 175 12.18 -5.17 6.45
C ALA A 175 11.40 -3.91 6.05
N LEU A 176 11.30 -2.95 6.97
CA LEU A 176 10.63 -1.68 6.73
C LEU A 176 11.64 -0.59 6.39
N VAL A 177 11.55 -0.09 5.16
CA VAL A 177 12.20 1.15 4.72
C VAL A 177 11.31 2.31 5.13
N ARG A 178 11.74 3.06 6.17
CA ARG A 178 10.99 4.20 6.72
C ARG A 178 11.07 5.44 5.86
N ASP A 179 12.25 5.75 5.32
CA ASP A 179 12.40 6.89 4.42
C ASP A 179 12.96 6.39 3.10
N ASN A 180 12.06 6.03 2.19
CA ASN A 180 12.43 5.55 0.89
C ASN A 180 13.28 6.60 0.15
N PRO A 181 14.55 6.29 -0.21
CA PRO A 181 15.45 7.24 -0.86
C PRO A 181 15.00 7.60 -2.29
N PHE A 182 14.12 6.80 -2.89
CA PHE A 182 13.59 7.00 -4.24
C PHE A 182 12.24 7.71 -4.27
N TYR A 183 11.71 8.11 -3.12
CA TYR A 183 10.38 8.72 -3.04
C TYR A 183 10.33 10.08 -3.76
N VAL A 184 9.34 10.24 -4.64
CA VAL A 184 9.02 11.50 -5.33
C VAL A 184 7.62 11.97 -4.92
N PRO A 185 7.48 13.18 -4.33
CA PRO A 185 6.19 13.70 -3.90
C PRO A 185 5.27 14.05 -5.07
N ALA A 186 3.96 14.08 -4.85
CA ALA A 186 2.98 14.21 -5.95
C ALA A 186 3.11 15.53 -6.72
N GLU A 187 3.52 16.62 -6.08
CA GLU A 187 3.74 17.94 -6.72
C GLU A 187 4.90 17.91 -7.72
N LYS A 188 5.82 16.95 -7.58
CA LYS A 188 6.86 16.69 -8.58
C LYS A 188 6.42 15.61 -9.57
N PHE A 189 5.73 14.58 -9.10
CA PHE A 189 5.34 13.43 -9.92
C PHE A 189 4.26 13.74 -10.97
N LEU A 190 3.17 14.39 -10.55
CA LEU A 190 1.98 14.59 -11.37
C LEU A 190 2.20 15.55 -12.56
N PRO A 191 2.96 16.67 -12.43
CA PRO A 191 3.19 17.57 -13.57
C PRO A 191 4.03 16.97 -14.70
N MET A 192 4.78 15.89 -14.44
CA MET A 192 5.59 15.23 -15.46
C MET A 192 4.70 14.50 -16.48
N SER A 193 5.03 14.64 -17.76
CA SER A 193 4.53 13.77 -18.82
C SER A 193 5.03 12.33 -18.65
N ALA A 194 4.37 11.36 -19.28
CA ALA A 194 4.78 9.97 -19.24
C ALA A 194 6.25 9.77 -19.68
N ALA A 195 6.70 10.47 -20.73
CA ALA A 195 8.07 10.42 -21.22
C ALA A 195 9.10 11.04 -20.24
N GLU A 196 8.70 12.08 -19.50
CA GLU A 196 9.54 12.64 -18.44
C GLU A 196 9.65 11.69 -17.25
N ARG A 197 8.54 11.09 -16.82
CA ARG A 197 8.53 10.08 -15.75
C ARG A 197 9.43 8.90 -16.09
N GLU A 198 9.32 8.37 -17.31
CA GLU A 198 10.18 7.28 -17.77
C GLU A 198 11.67 7.67 -17.73
N ARG A 199 12.00 8.84 -18.27
CA ARG A 199 13.39 9.35 -18.28
C ARG A 199 13.94 9.53 -16.86
N ASP A 200 13.14 10.04 -15.95
CA ASP A 200 13.56 10.29 -14.57
C ASP A 200 13.67 8.99 -13.77
N LEU A 201 12.78 8.02 -13.99
CA LEU A 201 12.94 6.66 -13.45
C LEU A 201 14.27 6.04 -13.93
N LEU A 202 14.57 6.15 -15.23
CA LEU A 202 15.83 5.61 -15.77
C LEU A 202 17.07 6.27 -15.14
N ARG A 203 16.97 7.55 -14.79
CA ARG A 203 18.05 8.29 -14.10
C ARG A 203 18.15 7.88 -12.63
N LEU A 204 17.02 7.82 -11.94
CA LEU A 204 16.93 7.54 -10.51
C LEU A 204 17.44 6.13 -10.18
N PHE A 205 17.17 5.17 -11.05
CA PHE A 205 17.56 3.77 -10.90
C PHE A 205 18.78 3.37 -11.75
N ARG A 206 19.53 4.34 -12.29
CA ARG A 206 20.71 4.08 -13.12
C ARG A 206 21.74 3.21 -12.40
N ASP A 207 22.00 3.51 -11.13
CA ASP A 207 23.06 2.88 -10.35
C ASP A 207 22.73 1.42 -9.99
N VAL A 208 21.44 1.06 -9.99
CA VAL A 208 21.01 -0.34 -9.82
C VAL A 208 20.93 -1.11 -11.13
N GLN A 209 21.24 -0.48 -12.27
CA GLN A 209 21.25 -1.10 -13.61
C GLN A 209 19.95 -1.85 -13.97
N PHE A 210 18.81 -1.47 -13.36
CA PHE A 210 17.53 -2.19 -13.47
C PHE A 210 17.56 -3.64 -12.99
N ASP A 211 18.60 -4.03 -12.25
CA ASP A 211 18.65 -5.30 -11.56
C ASP A 211 17.77 -5.22 -10.31
N VAL A 212 16.55 -5.73 -10.44
CA VAL A 212 15.56 -5.75 -9.36
C VAL A 212 16.12 -6.43 -8.11
N SER A 213 16.93 -7.48 -8.25
CA SER A 213 17.49 -8.19 -7.09
C SER A 213 18.48 -7.33 -6.34
N LYS A 214 19.36 -6.61 -7.05
CA LYS A 214 20.29 -5.64 -6.43
C LYS A 214 19.53 -4.49 -5.77
N LEU A 215 18.49 -3.97 -6.41
CA LEU A 215 17.66 -2.90 -5.84
C LEU A 215 17.00 -3.34 -4.54
N LEU A 216 16.35 -4.52 -4.52
CA LEU A 216 15.70 -5.04 -3.31
C LEU A 216 16.73 -5.28 -2.21
N SER A 217 17.90 -5.86 -2.53
CA SER A 217 18.98 -6.05 -1.56
C SER A 217 19.49 -4.72 -0.98
N ALA A 218 19.62 -3.68 -1.80
CA ALA A 218 20.03 -2.35 -1.35
C ALA A 218 18.98 -1.72 -0.43
N LEU A 219 17.69 -1.84 -0.77
CA LEU A 219 16.58 -1.37 0.07
C LEU A 219 16.52 -2.11 1.41
N THR A 220 16.69 -3.44 1.42
CA THR A 220 16.76 -4.24 2.65
C THR A 220 17.95 -3.81 3.52
N GLY A 221 19.13 -3.61 2.93
CA GLY A 221 20.31 -3.11 3.65
C GLY A 221 20.10 -1.70 4.21
N TYR A 222 19.46 -0.82 3.44
CA TYR A 222 19.12 0.53 3.88
C TYR A 222 18.13 0.53 5.06
N ALA A 223 17.11 -0.34 5.04
CA ALA A 223 16.18 -0.53 6.16
C ALA A 223 16.91 -0.91 7.46
N GLN A 224 17.90 -1.79 7.40
CA GLN A 224 18.70 -2.20 8.55
C GLN A 224 19.49 -1.03 9.15
N VAL A 225 20.06 -0.17 8.29
CA VAL A 225 20.77 1.05 8.74
C VAL A 225 19.79 2.00 9.44
N GLN A 226 18.61 2.25 8.86
CA GLN A 226 17.59 3.12 9.47
C GLN A 226 17.14 2.60 10.84
N GLN A 227 16.96 1.27 10.96
CA GLN A 227 16.60 0.64 12.23
C GLN A 227 17.71 0.79 13.29
N ALA A 228 18.97 0.61 12.92
CA ALA A 228 20.11 0.79 13.83
C ALA A 228 20.23 2.25 14.33
N LEU A 229 20.04 3.22 13.43
CA LEU A 229 20.04 4.65 13.79
C LEU A 229 18.87 5.01 14.72
N SER A 230 17.68 4.42 14.48
CA SER A 230 16.50 4.67 15.31
C SER A 230 16.58 4.04 16.71
N ASN A 231 17.38 2.99 16.87
CA ASN A 231 17.57 2.28 18.14
C ASN A 231 18.79 2.76 18.94
N SER A 232 19.59 3.67 18.37
CA SER A 232 20.72 4.25 19.09
C SER A 232 20.18 5.26 20.11
N PRO A 233 20.48 5.11 21.42
CA PRO A 233 20.10 6.12 22.39
C PRO A 233 20.78 7.44 22.01
N GLU A 234 20.01 8.54 22.00
CA GLU A 234 20.55 9.89 21.84
C GLU A 234 21.75 10.05 22.79
N VAL A 235 22.92 10.38 22.24
CA VAL A 235 24.15 10.68 23.00
C VAL A 235 24.04 12.07 23.60
#